data_AF-A0A924BT52-F1
#
_entry.id   AF-A0A924BT52-F1
#
_cell.length_a   1.000
_cell.length_b   1.000
_cell.length_c   1.000
_cell.angle_alpha   90.00
_cell.angle_beta   90.00
_cell.angle_gamma   90.00
#
_symmetry.space_group_name_H-M   'P 1'
#
loop_
_entity.id
_entity.type
_entity.pdbx_description
1 polymer ?
#
loop_
_entity_poly.entity_id
_entity_poly.type
_entity_poly.pdbx_seq_one_letter_code
_entity_poly.pdbx_strand_id
1 'polypeptide(L)' 'GIAAAGALGSTMNQALSTPAAASTAPAEDPFAVIEKLHKLLTIGALSEEEFDAKKADLLGRVK' A
#
# COMPACT_ATOMS: atom_id res chain seq x y z
N GLY A 1 -23.03 -26.00 -29.23
CA GLY A 1 -22.85 -24.81 -28.38
C GLY A 1 -21.38 -24.47 -28.26
N ILE A 2 -20.83 -23.76 -29.24
CA ILE A 2 -19.42 -23.31 -29.27
C ILE A 2 -19.29 -21.77 -29.34
N ALA A 3 -20.39 -21.04 -29.60
CA ALA A 3 -20.37 -19.58 -29.66
C ALA A 3 -20.31 -18.91 -28.28
N ALA A 4 -20.78 -19.59 -27.21
CA ALA A 4 -20.77 -19.04 -25.85
C ALA A 4 -19.35 -19.01 -25.22
N ALA A 5 -18.44 -19.87 -25.65
CA ALA A 5 -17.08 -19.95 -25.11
C ALA A 5 -16.21 -18.73 -25.51
N GLY A 6 -16.40 -18.17 -26.69
CA GLY A 6 -15.67 -16.97 -27.14
C GLY A 6 -16.12 -15.67 -26.44
N ALA A 7 -17.42 -15.57 -26.13
CA ALA A 7 -17.97 -14.42 -25.40
C ALA A 7 -17.47 -14.37 -23.95
N LEU A 8 -17.45 -15.53 -23.26
CA LEU A 8 -16.90 -15.68 -21.91
C LEU A 8 -15.38 -15.46 -21.85
N GLY A 9 -14.63 -15.87 -22.89
CA GLY A 9 -13.18 -15.64 -22.95
C GLY A 9 -12.81 -14.16 -23.01
N SER A 10 -13.61 -13.35 -23.73
CA SER A 10 -13.37 -11.90 -23.81
C SER A 10 -13.77 -11.16 -22.53
N THR A 11 -14.87 -11.53 -21.86
CA THR A 11 -15.22 -10.96 -20.56
C THR A 11 -14.24 -11.35 -19.47
N MET A 12 -13.68 -12.57 -19.51
CA MET A 12 -12.68 -13.00 -18.53
C MET A 12 -11.31 -12.32 -18.75
N ASN A 13 -10.92 -12.05 -20.00
CA ASN A 13 -9.72 -11.24 -20.28
C ASN A 13 -9.90 -9.77 -19.87
N GLN A 14 -11.13 -9.22 -19.96
CA GLN A 14 -11.45 -7.88 -19.45
C GLN A 14 -11.58 -7.83 -17.92
N ALA A 15 -11.96 -8.95 -17.28
CA ALA A 15 -11.97 -9.07 -15.82
C ALA A 15 -10.55 -9.21 -15.23
N LEU A 16 -9.61 -9.80 -15.98
CA LEU A 16 -8.19 -9.87 -15.60
C LEU A 16 -7.39 -8.63 -16.04
N SER A 17 -7.88 -7.88 -17.03
CA SER A 17 -7.34 -6.57 -17.47
C SER A 17 -8.02 -5.38 -16.79
N THR A 18 -8.98 -5.61 -15.89
CA THR A 18 -9.23 -4.66 -14.82
C THR A 18 -7.92 -4.58 -14.07
N PRO A 19 -7.26 -3.40 -14.00
CA PRO A 19 -6.20 -3.25 -13.04
C PRO A 19 -6.89 -3.55 -11.71
N ALA A 20 -6.61 -4.73 -11.14
CA ALA A 20 -6.66 -4.89 -9.70
C ALA A 20 -6.11 -3.58 -9.21
N ALA A 21 -6.93 -2.83 -8.48
CA ALA A 21 -6.49 -1.62 -7.85
C ALA A 21 -5.23 -2.01 -7.10
N ALA A 22 -4.07 -1.81 -7.74
CA ALA A 22 -2.94 -1.20 -7.13
C ALA A 22 -3.60 0.02 -6.52
N SER A 23 -4.08 -0.17 -5.29
CA SER A 23 -3.93 0.80 -4.25
C SER A 23 -2.52 1.30 -4.46
N THR A 24 -2.40 2.32 -5.31
CA THR A 24 -1.40 3.35 -5.19
C THR A 24 -1.56 3.71 -3.74
N ALA A 25 -0.78 3.03 -2.89
CA ALA A 25 -0.54 3.47 -1.54
C ALA A 25 -0.27 4.95 -1.76
N PRO A 26 -1.12 5.84 -1.20
CA PRO A 26 -0.89 7.26 -1.34
C PRO A 26 0.60 7.46 -1.08
N ALA A 27 1.26 8.35 -1.81
CA ALA A 27 2.58 8.79 -1.41
C ALA A 27 2.40 9.33 0.02
N GLU A 28 2.53 8.45 1.01
CA GLU A 28 2.17 8.75 2.37
C GLU A 28 3.25 9.72 2.77
N ASP A 29 2.83 10.96 3.01
CA ASP A 29 3.74 11.99 3.44
C ASP A 29 4.58 11.40 4.58
N PRO A 30 5.90 11.58 4.54
CA PRO A 30 6.81 11.06 5.57
C PRO A 30 6.31 11.41 6.98
N PHE A 31 5.67 12.58 7.13
CA PHE A 31 5.03 13.04 8.35
C PHE A 31 3.79 12.23 8.76
N ALA A 32 2.96 11.79 7.82
CA ALA A 32 1.81 10.93 8.08
C ALA A 32 2.24 9.53 8.56
N VAL A 33 3.36 9.02 8.03
CA VAL A 33 3.96 7.76 8.49
C VAL A 33 4.56 7.93 9.88
N ILE A 34 5.24 9.05 10.17
CA ILE A 34 5.74 9.37 11.52
C ILE A 34 4.59 9.45 12.53
N GLU A 35 3.45 10.05 12.18
CA GLU A 35 2.28 10.10 13.07
C GLU A 35 1.72 8.69 13.36
N LYS A 36 1.60 7.83 12.35
CA LYS A 36 1.19 6.42 12.54
C LYS A 36 2.18 5.66 13.42
N LEU A 37 3.48 5.84 13.21
CA LEU A 37 4.52 5.23 14.04
C LEU A 37 4.44 5.70 15.50
N HIS A 38 4.12 6.98 15.74
CA HIS A 38 3.98 7.51 17.10
C HIS A 38 2.74 6.95 17.79
N LYS A 39 1.65 6.73 17.05
CA LYS A 39 0.47 6.00 17.56
C LYS A 39 0.84 4.57 17.95
N LEU A 40 1.64 3.87 17.15
CA LEU A 40 2.12 2.51 17.46
C LEU A 40 3.04 2.48 18.70
N LEU A 41 3.89 3.48 18.89
CA LEU A 41 4.69 3.66 20.10
C LEU A 41 3.80 3.91 21.33
N THR A 42 2.80 4.79 21.20
CA THR A 42 1.87 5.15 22.30
C THR A 42 1.04 3.95 22.77
N ILE A 43 0.62 3.08 21.85
CA ILE A 43 -0.09 1.84 22.21
C ILE A 43 0.85 0.72 22.69
N GLY A 44 2.17 0.97 22.74
CA GLY A 44 3.19 0.01 23.18
C GLY A 44 3.49 -1.10 22.16
N ALA A 45 3.11 -0.93 20.90
CA ALA A 45 3.40 -1.89 19.82
C ALA A 45 4.77 -1.68 19.18
N LEU A 46 5.41 -0.53 19.44
CA LEU A 46 6.77 -0.20 18.98
C LEU A 46 7.59 0.33 20.16
N SER A 47 8.90 0.12 20.11
CA SER A 47 9.86 0.68 21.07
C SER A 47 10.38 2.05 20.61
N GLU A 48 10.87 2.90 21.52
CA GLU A 48 11.47 4.20 21.15
C GLU A 48 12.60 4.06 20.12
N GLU A 49 13.45 3.05 20.27
CA GLU A 49 14.55 2.74 19.33
C GLU A 49 14.04 2.42 17.91
N GLU A 50 12.94 1.68 17.81
CA GLU A 50 12.33 1.32 16.52
C GLU A 50 11.63 2.50 15.85
N PHE A 51 11.07 3.41 16.66
CA PHE A 51 10.45 4.64 16.19
C PHE A 51 11.49 5.59 15.59
N ASP A 52 12.60 5.83 16.31
CA ASP A 52 13.66 6.74 15.85
C ASP A 52 14.38 6.22 14.61
N ALA A 53 14.66 4.91 14.53
CA ALA A 53 15.25 4.29 13.34
C ALA A 53 14.38 4.50 12.08
N LYS A 54 13.06 4.31 12.19
CA LYS A 54 12.12 4.52 11.08
C LYS A 54 11.91 5.99 10.76
N LYS A 55 11.93 6.87 11.76
CA LYS A 55 11.85 8.32 11.59
C LYS A 55 13.05 8.87 10.83
N ALA A 56 14.27 8.42 11.16
CA ALA A 56 15.50 8.82 10.48
C ALA A 56 15.51 8.35 9.01
N ASP A 57 15.09 7.11 8.74
CA ASP A 57 14.94 6.57 7.38
C ASP A 57 13.93 7.38 6.55
N LEU A 58 12.78 7.75 7.14
CA LEU A 58 11.77 8.57 6.49
C LEU A 58 12.26 9.99 6.21
N LEU A 59 12.94 10.64 7.16
CA LEU A 59 13.54 11.96 6.95
C LEU A 59 14.63 11.93 5.87
N GLY A 60 15.39 10.84 5.78
CA GLY A 60 16.41 10.65 4.76
C GLY A 60 15.87 10.52 3.33
N ARG A 61 14.66 9.97 3.16
CA ARG A 61 14.01 9.84 1.84
C ARG A 61 13.44 11.15 1.27
N VAL A 62 13.31 12.18 2.10
CA VAL A 62 12.59 13.42 1.79
C VAL A 62 13.55 14.56 1.45
N LYS A 63 14.83 14.39 1.79
CA LYS A 63 15.92 15.31 1.48
C LYS A 63 16.54 14.99 0.13
#